data_AF-A0A8T2JLU8-F1
#
_entry.id   AF-A0A8T2JLU8-F1
#
_cell.length_a   1.000
_cell.length_b   1.000
_cell.length_c   1.000
_cell.angle_alpha   90.00
_cell.angle_beta   90.00
_cell.angle_gamma   90.00
#
_symmetry.space_group_name_H-M   'P 1'
#
loop_
_entity.id
_entity.type
_entity.pdbx_description
1 polymer ?
#
loop_
_entity_poly.entity_id
_entity_poly.type
_entity_poly.pdbx_seq_one_letter_code
_entity_poly.pdbx_strand_id
1 'polypeptide(L)'
;IYLYDCTEVSPYSLLFFGGDISIQKDKDQDTIAVDEWIVFQSPARTAQLVKDLKRELDDLLQEKIEKPQPVDWNETKSRDCAVLSAIIDLITTQENGEAKNFAPRCQGGYYR
;
A
#
# COMPACT_ATOMS: atom_id res chain seq x y z
N ILE A 1 -23.66 -11.21 -10.87
CA ILE A 1 -23.15 -10.00 -10.16
C ILE A 1 -22.31 -9.25 -11.18
N TYR A 2 -22.59 -7.97 -11.41
CA TYR A 2 -21.84 -7.11 -12.32
C TYR A 2 -21.28 -5.94 -11.50
N LEU A 3 -20.06 -5.51 -11.81
CA LEU A 3 -19.49 -4.26 -11.29
C LEU A 3 -19.89 -3.13 -12.23
N TYR A 4 -20.57 -2.12 -11.71
CA TYR A 4 -21.08 -0.99 -12.51
C TYR A 4 -19.98 0.04 -12.80
N ASP A 5 -19.16 0.35 -11.78
CA ASP A 5 -17.99 1.22 -11.89
C ASP A 5 -16.77 0.52 -11.27
N CYS A 6 -15.65 0.48 -12.00
CA CYS A 6 -14.38 -0.03 -11.50
C CYS A 6 -13.22 0.85 -11.99
N THR A 7 -12.20 1.05 -11.14
CA THR A 7 -10.97 1.76 -11.49
C THR A 7 -9.80 0.83 -11.24
N GLU A 8 -8.89 0.76 -12.21
CA GLU A 8 -7.63 0.04 -12.05
C GLU A 8 -6.72 0.79 -11.07
N VAL A 9 -6.14 0.07 -10.12
CA VAL A 9 -5.23 0.63 -9.10
C VAL A 9 -3.98 -0.23 -9.00
N SER A 10 -2.86 0.41 -8.69
CA SER A 10 -1.58 -0.28 -8.45
C SER A 10 -1.64 -1.08 -7.13
N PRO A 11 -0.97 -2.25 -7.05
CA PRO A 11 -0.80 -2.98 -5.79
C PRO A 11 -0.18 -2.13 -4.68
N TYR A 12 0.71 -1.19 -5.00
CA TYR A 12 1.31 -0.28 -4.01
C TYR A 12 0.29 0.69 -3.41
N SER A 13 -0.73 1.09 -4.18
CA SER A 13 -1.84 1.89 -3.66
C SER A 13 -2.66 1.09 -2.64
N LEU A 14 -2.92 -0.19 -2.94
CA LEU A 14 -3.58 -1.11 -2.00
C LEU A 14 -2.71 -1.41 -0.78
N LEU A 15 -1.39 -1.49 -0.93
CA LEU A 15 -0.46 -1.67 0.18
C LEU A 15 -0.47 -0.46 1.14
N PHE A 16 -0.45 0.74 0.59
CA PHE A 16 -0.41 1.96 1.38
C PHE A 16 -1.78 2.34 1.97
N PHE A 17 -2.87 2.23 1.23
CA PHE A 17 -4.21 2.63 1.72
C PHE A 17 -5.08 1.47 2.19
N GLY A 18 -4.66 0.23 1.96
CA GLY A 18 -5.38 -0.96 2.43
C GLY A 18 -5.18 -1.21 3.92
N GLY A 19 -5.66 -2.39 4.34
CA GLY A 19 -5.68 -2.81 5.74
C GLY A 19 -4.34 -3.26 6.31
N ASP A 20 -4.40 -4.21 7.22
CA ASP A 20 -3.24 -4.74 7.92
C ASP A 20 -2.28 -5.43 6.96
N ILE A 21 -0.99 -5.13 7.14
CA ILE A 21 0.09 -5.62 6.28
C ILE A 21 0.82 -6.75 7.00
N SER A 22 0.71 -7.96 6.46
CA SER A 22 1.44 -9.15 6.91
C SER A 22 2.54 -9.54 5.91
N ILE A 23 3.72 -9.86 6.45
CA ILE A 23 4.86 -10.31 5.64
C ILE A 23 4.84 -11.83 5.67
N GLN A 24 4.80 -12.44 4.49
CA GLN A 24 4.80 -13.88 4.31
C GLN A 24 6.01 -14.29 3.47
N LYS A 25 6.41 -15.56 3.60
CA LYS A 25 7.45 -16.17 2.77
C LYS A 25 6.85 -17.40 2.12
N ASP A 26 6.61 -17.36 0.81
CA ASP A 26 6.22 -18.54 0.05
C ASP A 26 7.40 -19.01 -0.79
N LYS A 27 7.85 -20.25 -0.52
CA LYS A 27 8.76 -21.04 -1.38
C LYS A 27 9.92 -20.22 -1.99
N ASP A 28 10.68 -19.57 -1.11
CA ASP A 28 11.89 -18.77 -1.41
C ASP A 28 11.68 -17.34 -1.93
N GLN A 29 10.44 -16.82 -1.98
CA GLN A 29 10.19 -15.41 -2.32
C GLN A 29 9.42 -14.67 -1.22
N ASP A 30 9.84 -13.43 -0.96
CA ASP A 30 9.15 -12.54 -0.02
C ASP A 30 7.83 -12.07 -0.65
N THR A 31 6.73 -12.31 0.06
CA THR A 31 5.38 -11.88 -0.33
C THR A 31 4.78 -11.00 0.75
N ILE A 32 3.98 -10.03 0.34
CA ILE A 32 3.24 -9.16 1.23
C ILE A 32 1.75 -9.44 1.04
N ALA A 33 1.04 -9.64 2.14
CA ALA A 33 -0.40 -9.73 2.15
C ALA A 33 -1.01 -8.49 2.81
N VAL A 34 -2.07 -7.98 2.20
CA VAL A 34 -2.90 -6.90 2.71
C VAL A 34 -4.26 -7.49 3.06
N ASP A 35 -4.70 -7.28 4.30
CA ASP A 35 -5.98 -7.77 4.83
C ASP A 35 -6.12 -9.31 4.75
N GLU A 36 -5.00 -10.03 4.66
CA GLU A 36 -4.88 -11.50 4.52
C GLU A 36 -5.35 -12.10 3.17
N TRP A 37 -6.04 -11.35 2.30
CA TRP A 37 -6.56 -11.87 1.03
C TRP A 37 -5.87 -11.31 -0.22
N ILE A 38 -5.31 -10.11 -0.15
CA ILE A 38 -4.60 -9.49 -1.28
C ILE A 38 -3.11 -9.78 -1.12
N VAL A 39 -2.59 -10.75 -1.87
CA VAL A 39 -1.19 -11.17 -1.78
C VAL A 39 -0.43 -10.81 -3.06
N PHE A 40 0.70 -10.13 -2.92
CA PHE A 40 1.59 -9.82 -4.03
C PHE A 40 3.05 -10.03 -3.62
N GLN A 41 3.90 -10.21 -4.62
CA GLN A 41 5.33 -10.40 -4.41
C GLN A 41 5.98 -9.04 -4.18
N SER A 42 6.69 -8.88 -3.07
CA SER A 42 7.46 -7.66 -2.83
C SER A 42 8.46 -7.90 -1.71
N PRO A 43 9.65 -7.29 -1.77
CA PRO A 43 10.65 -7.44 -0.71
C PRO A 43 10.10 -7.00 0.65
N ALA A 44 10.48 -7.71 1.72
CA ALA A 44 10.06 -7.38 3.08
C ALA A 44 10.39 -5.93 3.50
N ARG A 45 11.44 -5.34 2.91
CA ARG A 45 11.83 -3.93 3.12
C ARG A 45 10.70 -2.96 2.75
N THR A 46 9.92 -3.28 1.73
CA THR A 46 8.85 -2.41 1.24
C THR A 46 7.68 -2.41 2.22
N ALA A 47 7.35 -3.58 2.80
CA ALA A 47 6.35 -3.68 3.86
C ALA A 47 6.73 -2.81 5.07
N GLN A 48 8.00 -2.85 5.48
CA GLN A 48 8.48 -2.06 6.59
C GLN A 48 8.43 -0.56 6.29
N LEU A 49 8.87 -0.16 5.09
CA LEU A 49 8.78 1.23 4.63
C LEU A 49 7.34 1.75 4.66
N VAL A 50 6.37 0.96 4.17
CA VAL A 50 4.95 1.35 4.21
C VAL A 50 4.45 1.51 5.64
N LYS A 51 4.83 0.60 6.55
CA LYS A 51 4.45 0.70 7.97
C LYS A 51 4.97 1.97 8.62
N ASP A 52 6.23 2.31 8.35
CA ASP A 52 6.82 3.53 8.89
C ASP A 52 6.19 4.79 8.28
N LEU A 53 5.95 4.81 6.96
CA LEU A 53 5.27 5.94 6.30
C LEU A 53 3.82 6.12 6.76
N LYS A 54 3.08 5.03 7.03
CA LYS A 54 1.73 5.07 7.62
C LYS A 54 1.75 5.78 8.97
N ARG A 55 2.69 5.41 9.85
CA ARG A 55 2.85 6.05 11.17
C ARG A 55 3.16 7.54 11.04
N GLU A 56 4.09 7.91 10.16
CA GLU A 56 4.43 9.32 9.92
C GLU A 56 3.23 10.11 9.36
N LEU A 57 2.43 9.49 8.49
CA LEU A 57 1.20 10.11 7.99
C LEU A 57 0.18 10.29 9.11
N ASP A 58 -0.01 9.30 9.98
CA ASP A 58 -0.92 9.39 11.13
C ASP A 58 -0.51 10.52 12.09
N ASP A 59 0.79 10.65 12.38
CA ASP A 59 1.33 11.76 13.18
C ASP A 59 1.03 13.11 12.52
N LEU A 60 1.27 13.23 11.20
CA LEU A 60 0.95 14.45 10.44
C LEU A 60 -0.54 14.77 10.46
N LEU A 61 -1.40 13.77 10.35
CA LEU A 61 -2.85 13.95 10.42
C LEU A 61 -3.27 14.39 11.83
N GLN A 62 -2.67 13.84 12.88
CA GLN A 62 -2.92 14.26 14.25
C GLN A 62 -2.52 15.73 14.46
N GLU A 63 -1.34 16.15 13.98
CA GLU A 63 -0.92 17.56 14.03
C GLU A 63 -1.88 18.47 13.26
N LYS A 64 -2.41 18.00 12.11
CA LYS A 64 -3.42 18.74 11.32
C LYS A 64 -4.80 18.80 11.98
N ILE A 65 -5.15 17.86 12.85
CA ILE A 65 -6.37 17.93 13.67
C ILE A 65 -6.23 19.04 14.72
N GLU A 66 -5.08 19.14 15.39
CA GLU A 66 -4.82 20.18 16.39
C GLU A 66 -4.66 21.57 15.76
N LYS A 67 -4.00 21.63 14.59
CA LYS A 67 -3.72 22.86 13.84
C LYS A 67 -4.01 22.66 12.36
N PRO A 68 -5.24 22.94 11.89
CA PRO A 68 -5.60 22.77 10.49
C PRO A 68 -4.90 23.84 9.64
N GLN A 69 -3.77 23.45 9.05
CA GLN A 69 -3.00 24.28 8.14
C GLN A 69 -2.75 23.52 6.83
N PRO A 70 -2.88 24.20 5.68
CA PRO A 70 -2.58 23.59 4.39
C PRO A 70 -1.11 23.19 4.34
N VAL A 71 -0.82 22.11 3.61
CA VAL A 71 0.55 21.70 3.32
C VAL A 71 1.15 22.69 2.34
N ASP A 72 2.28 23.28 2.70
CA ASP A 72 3.08 24.08 1.77
C ASP A 72 4.01 23.17 0.95
N TRP A 73 3.68 23.00 -0.33
CA TRP A 73 4.45 22.17 -1.27
C TRP A 73 5.69 22.86 -1.82
N ASN A 74 5.83 24.19 -1.64
CA ASN A 74 7.03 24.91 -2.08
C ASN A 74 8.18 24.74 -1.10
N GLU A 75 7.89 24.41 0.17
CA GLU A 75 8.91 24.19 1.18
C GLU A 75 9.31 22.71 1.25
N THR A 76 10.16 22.29 0.30
CA THR A 76 10.64 20.90 0.17
C THR A 76 11.38 20.36 1.41
N LYS A 77 11.76 21.24 2.35
CA LYS A 77 12.44 20.86 3.60
C LYS A 77 11.48 20.55 4.74
N SER A 78 10.19 20.86 4.59
CA SER A 78 9.18 20.57 5.60
C SER A 78 8.95 19.07 5.72
N ARG A 79 8.81 18.60 6.96
CA ARG A 79 8.53 17.19 7.27
C ARG A 79 7.30 16.70 6.49
N ASP A 80 6.23 17.48 6.47
CA ASP A 80 4.99 17.20 5.73
C ASP A 80 5.26 16.91 4.26
N CYS A 81 6.03 17.78 3.59
CA CYS A 81 6.33 17.62 2.16
C CYS A 81 7.20 16.38 1.92
N ALA A 82 8.17 16.10 2.79
CA ALA A 82 9.02 14.92 2.64
C ALA A 82 8.25 13.61 2.78
N VAL A 83 7.36 13.51 3.78
CA VAL A 83 6.53 12.32 4.00
C VAL A 83 5.56 12.14 2.82
N LEU A 84 4.86 13.20 2.41
CA LEU A 84 3.91 13.12 1.31
C LEU A 84 4.59 12.81 -0.03
N SER A 85 5.76 13.39 -0.30
CA SER A 85 6.55 13.04 -1.48
C SER A 85 6.98 11.57 -1.46
N ALA A 86 7.42 11.04 -0.33
CA ALA A 86 7.77 9.63 -0.21
C ALA A 86 6.56 8.70 -0.44
N ILE A 87 5.36 9.10 0.00
CA ILE A 87 4.12 8.36 -0.26
C ILE A 87 3.79 8.40 -1.76
N ILE A 88 3.89 9.57 -2.40
CA ILE A 88 3.68 9.74 -3.84
C ILE A 88 4.66 8.85 -4.62
N ASP A 89 5.94 8.89 -4.27
CA ASP A 89 6.97 8.05 -4.90
C ASP A 89 6.67 6.57 -4.72
N LEU A 90 6.21 6.14 -3.54
CA LEU A 90 5.82 4.76 -3.27
C LEU A 90 4.64 4.32 -4.14
N ILE A 91 3.55 5.10 -4.20
CA ILE A 91 2.34 4.70 -4.95
C ILE A 91 2.50 4.86 -6.46
N THR A 92 3.43 5.71 -6.90
CA THR A 92 3.80 5.88 -8.32
C THR A 92 4.93 4.95 -8.74
N THR A 93 5.54 4.21 -7.79
CA THR A 93 6.51 3.16 -8.09
C THR A 93 5.82 2.13 -8.97
N GLN A 94 6.22 2.11 -10.24
CA GLN A 94 5.80 1.08 -11.18
C GLN A 94 6.68 -0.14 -10.97
N GLU A 95 6.07 -1.28 -10.68
CA GLU A 95 6.78 -2.55 -10.69
C GLU A 95 7.12 -2.91 -12.13
N ASN A 96 8.37 -2.72 -12.55
CA ASN A 96 8.82 -3.10 -13.90
C ASN A 96 9.09 -4.62 -14.02
N GLY A 97 8.29 -5.46 -13.39
CA GLY A 97 8.53 -6.90 -13.37
C GLY A 97 7.24 -7.66 -13.13
N GLU A 98 6.74 -8.29 -14.18
CA GLU A 98 5.88 -9.48 -14.18
C GLU A 98 5.24 -9.83 -12.83
N ALA A 99 4.26 -9.04 -12.38
CA ALA A 99 3.39 -9.44 -11.29
C ALA A 99 2.66 -10.70 -11.74
N LYS A 100 3.17 -11.87 -11.34
CA LYS A 100 2.44 -13.13 -11.42
C LYS A 100 1.31 -12.97 -10.42
N ASN A 101 0.20 -12.39 -10.89
CA ASN A 101 -1.03 -12.26 -10.14
C ASN A 101 -1.40 -13.65 -9.63
N PHE A 102 -1.10 -13.92 -8.36
CA PHE A 102 -1.56 -15.14 -7.71
C PHE A 102 -3.06 -14.95 -7.56
N ALA A 103 -3.82 -15.63 -8.42
CA ALA A 103 -5.26 -15.64 -8.33
C ALA A 103 -5.67 -15.93 -6.88
N PRO A 104 -6.63 -15.18 -6.31
CA PRO A 104 -7.16 -15.50 -5.00
C PRO A 104 -7.59 -16.96 -5.05
N ARG A 105 -7.07 -17.75 -4.11
CA ARG A 105 -7.29 -19.19 -4.04
C ARG A 105 -8.70 -19.43 -3.53
N CYS A 106 -9.70 -19.10 -4.35
CA CYS A 106 -11.08 -19.49 -4.16
C CYS A 106 -11.12 -21.02 -4.31
N GLN A 107 -11.02 -21.74 -3.20
CA GLN A 107 -11.31 -23.16 -3.17
C GLN A 107 -12.77 -23.32 -3.58
N GLY A 108 -12.97 -23.80 -4.81
CA GLY A 108 -14.29 -24.16 -5.33
C GLY A 108 -14.93 -25.20 -4.44
N GLY A 109 -15.87 -24.76 -3.62
CA GLY A 109 -16.83 -25.64 -2.96
C GLY A 109 -17.77 -26.21 -4.02
N TYR A 110 -17.60 -27.48 -4.32
CA TYR A 110 -18.52 -28.30 -5.09
C TYR A 110 -19.93 -28.20 -4.50
N TYR A 111 -20.89 -27.71 -5.29
CA TYR A 111 -22.30 -28.02 -5.07
C TYR A 111 -22.74 -28.98 -6.16
N ARG A 112 -23.04 -30.19 -5.69
CA ARG A 112 -23.65 -31.31 -6.40
C ARG A 112 -25.16 -31.10 -6.48
#